data_AF-A0A967T644-F1
#
_entry.id   AF-A0A967T644-F1
#
_cell.length_a   1.000
_cell.length_b   1.000
_cell.length_c   1.000
_cell.angle_alpha   90.00
_cell.angle_beta   90.00
_cell.angle_gamma   90.00
#
_symmetry.space_group_name_H-M   'P 1'
#
loop_
_entity.id
_entity.type
_entity.pdbx_description
1 polymer ?
#
loop_
_entity_poly.entity_id
_entity_poly.type
_entity_poly.pdbx_seq_one_letter_code
_entity_poly.pdbx_strand_id
1 'polypeptide(L)'
;QVKESPPLFQLSSTEFGTFPYNVQVGILSSALEHGIPEQLFHNNLNNPPEAISAVKALSKANVQGQHIYNLNSSNSADILPRLHHDADTMTEIRNALSTGKEIITHTEAVSITGWSGAGYIIIDPLTGDGAYKIGGGQNGSWLSLFIFAFVMILFFAAIITIVATVGLGILGTFLVSFEVFGFLAWVYDINNAKTFDDFNRASAGAALISILGLVPLAEAGSAGAVAAQWFGILLGTMLTNPFGWFY
;
A
#
# COMPACT_ATOMS: atom_id res chain seq x y z
N GLN A 1 53.45 -2.34 -36.28
CA GLN A 1 52.03 -2.72 -36.18
C GLN A 1 51.93 -3.83 -35.14
N VAL A 2 51.41 -3.49 -33.97
CA VAL A 2 51.26 -4.44 -32.86
C VAL A 2 50.05 -5.31 -33.17
N LYS A 3 50.27 -6.61 -33.32
CA LYS A 3 49.21 -7.60 -33.56
C LYS A 3 48.56 -7.88 -32.21
N GLU A 4 47.41 -7.26 -31.95
CA GLU A 4 46.64 -7.53 -30.74
C GLU A 4 46.19 -8.99 -30.70
N SER A 5 46.46 -9.65 -29.59
CA SER A 5 45.96 -10.99 -29.28
C SER A 5 44.44 -10.93 -29.09
N PRO A 6 43.66 -11.92 -29.58
CA PRO A 6 42.23 -11.93 -29.38
C PRO A 6 41.88 -12.02 -27.88
N PRO A 7 40.80 -11.36 -27.41
CA PRO A 7 40.40 -11.40 -26.02
C PRO A 7 40.04 -12.84 -25.59
N LEU A 8 40.52 -13.22 -24.41
CA LEU A 8 40.44 -14.59 -23.86
C LEU A 8 39.03 -15.06 -23.43
N PHE A 9 37.99 -14.25 -23.64
CA PHE A 9 36.61 -14.66 -23.42
C PHE A 9 35.70 -13.94 -24.42
N GLN A 10 35.38 -14.63 -25.52
CA GLN A 10 34.16 -14.34 -26.27
C GLN A 10 33.02 -15.05 -25.53
N LEU A 11 32.36 -14.35 -24.61
CA LEU A 11 31.03 -14.78 -24.18
C LEU A 11 30.12 -14.58 -25.38
N SER A 12 29.85 -15.64 -26.15
CA SER A 12 28.81 -15.60 -27.17
C SER A 12 27.50 -15.29 -26.45
N SER A 13 26.98 -14.09 -26.67
CA SER A 13 25.76 -13.55 -26.07
C SER A 13 24.47 -14.27 -26.48
N THR A 14 24.58 -15.50 -26.99
CA THR A 14 23.49 -16.29 -27.52
C THR A 14 23.04 -17.46 -26.63
N GLU A 15 23.68 -17.72 -25.48
CA GLU A 15 23.28 -18.85 -24.60
C GLU A 15 23.28 -18.59 -23.07
N PHE A 16 23.35 -17.35 -22.60
CA PHE A 16 22.74 -17.05 -21.30
C PHE A 16 21.28 -16.74 -21.56
N GLY A 17 20.40 -17.73 -21.38
CA GLY A 17 18.97 -17.52 -21.49
C GLY A 17 18.54 -16.32 -20.64
N THR A 18 17.62 -15.51 -21.14
CA THR A 18 17.06 -14.36 -20.40
C THR A 18 16.49 -14.79 -19.05
N PHE A 19 15.93 -16.01 -18.98
CA PHE A 19 15.38 -16.59 -17.76
C PHE A 19 16.39 -16.67 -16.60
N PRO A 20 17.50 -17.44 -16.67
CA PRO A 20 18.44 -17.54 -15.55
C PRO A 20 19.08 -16.19 -15.19
N TYR A 21 19.28 -15.31 -16.18
CA TYR A 21 19.77 -13.96 -15.93
C TYR A 21 18.79 -13.14 -15.08
N ASN A 22 17.51 -13.09 -15.47
CA ASN A 22 16.49 -12.31 -14.78
C ASN A 22 16.28 -12.79 -13.35
N VAL A 23 16.27 -14.12 -13.12
CA VAL A 23 16.17 -14.69 -11.78
C VAL A 23 17.39 -14.32 -10.92
N GLN A 24 18.61 -14.42 -11.46
CA GLN A 24 19.82 -14.08 -10.71
C GLN A 24 19.88 -12.61 -10.32
N VAL A 25 19.56 -11.71 -11.26
CA VAL A 25 19.51 -10.27 -11.00
C VAL A 25 18.45 -9.94 -9.95
N GLY A 26 17.28 -10.56 -10.03
CA GLY A 26 16.21 -10.36 -9.05
C GLY A 26 16.60 -10.81 -7.64
N ILE A 27 17.19 -12.00 -7.50
CA ILE A 27 17.71 -12.49 -6.21
C ILE A 27 18.77 -11.54 -5.65
N LEU A 28 19.73 -11.12 -6.49
CA LEU A 28 20.78 -10.20 -6.07
C LEU A 28 20.22 -8.85 -5.64
N SER A 29 19.30 -8.26 -6.42
CA SER A 29 18.65 -6.99 -6.09
C SER A 29 17.92 -7.08 -4.76
N SER A 30 17.12 -8.14 -4.57
CA SER A 30 16.42 -8.36 -3.31
C SER A 30 17.38 -8.62 -2.14
N ALA A 31 18.53 -9.24 -2.39
CA ALA A 31 19.56 -9.37 -1.35
C ALA A 31 20.18 -8.01 -0.97
N LEU A 32 20.41 -7.14 -1.95
CA LEU A 32 20.95 -5.80 -1.72
C LEU A 32 19.96 -4.87 -1.00
N GLU A 33 18.65 -5.05 -1.21
CA GLU A 33 17.58 -4.27 -0.55
C GLU A 33 17.67 -4.32 0.98
N HIS A 34 18.07 -5.47 1.56
CA HIS A 34 18.33 -5.54 3.00
C HIS A 34 19.81 -5.37 3.33
N GLY A 35 20.72 -5.91 2.51
CA GLY A 35 22.15 -5.95 2.83
C GLY A 35 22.82 -4.58 2.89
N ILE A 36 22.45 -3.66 1.99
CA ILE A 36 23.04 -2.31 1.97
C ILE A 36 22.59 -1.46 3.17
N PRO A 37 21.30 -1.35 3.50
CA PRO A 37 20.87 -0.66 4.72
C PRO A 37 21.52 -1.22 5.99
N GLU A 38 21.62 -2.55 6.11
CA GLU A 38 22.28 -3.16 7.26
C GLU A 38 23.73 -2.71 7.36
N GLN A 39 24.50 -2.82 6.28
CA GLN A 39 25.89 -2.34 6.23
C GLN A 39 26.04 -0.86 6.56
N LEU A 40 25.16 0.00 6.03
CA LEU A 40 25.22 1.45 6.25
C LEU A 40 24.85 1.86 7.68
N PHE A 41 23.87 1.18 8.27
CA PHE A 41 23.33 1.53 9.58
C PHE A 41 23.84 0.61 10.71
N HIS A 42 24.87 -0.20 10.48
CA HIS A 42 25.61 -0.92 11.51
C HIS A 42 26.37 0.05 12.44
N ASN A 43 25.63 0.79 13.27
CA ASN A 43 26.12 1.82 14.17
C ASN A 43 25.95 1.43 15.65
N ASN A 44 25.18 0.37 15.96
CA ASN A 44 24.97 -0.14 17.31
C ASN A 44 25.22 -1.67 17.36
N LEU A 45 26.30 -2.07 18.04
CA LEU A 45 26.70 -3.47 18.18
C LEU A 45 25.75 -4.31 19.06
N ASN A 46 24.97 -3.66 19.93
CA ASN A 46 24.06 -4.34 20.85
C ASN A 46 22.67 -4.59 20.23
N ASN A 47 22.33 -3.88 19.16
CA ASN A 47 21.10 -4.06 18.41
C ASN A 47 21.34 -3.66 16.94
N PRO A 48 21.98 -4.54 16.14
CA PRO A 48 22.21 -4.26 14.74
C PRO A 48 20.86 -4.10 14.02
N PRO A 49 20.71 -3.13 13.11
CA PRO A 49 19.49 -3.01 12.33
C PRO A 49 19.28 -4.28 11.51
N GLU A 50 18.05 -4.81 11.53
CA GLU A 50 17.66 -5.96 10.70
C GLU A 50 16.67 -5.44 9.65
N ALA A 51 17.17 -5.23 8.44
CA ALA A 51 16.33 -4.93 7.29
C ALA A 51 15.74 -6.23 6.73
N ILE A 52 14.74 -6.10 5.87
CA ILE A 52 14.03 -7.23 5.30
C ILE A 52 13.86 -7.10 3.80
N SER A 53 13.91 -8.25 3.14
CA SER A 53 13.57 -8.41 1.74
C SER A 53 12.98 -9.80 1.53
N ALA A 54 12.45 -10.07 0.34
CA ALA A 54 11.88 -11.36 0.00
C ALA A 54 12.89 -12.50 0.22
N VAL A 55 14.13 -12.33 -0.27
CA VAL A 55 15.19 -13.34 -0.14
C VAL A 55 15.61 -13.55 1.31
N LYS A 56 15.68 -12.49 2.12
CA LYS A 56 16.00 -12.62 3.54
C LYS A 56 14.87 -13.31 4.32
N ALA A 57 13.62 -12.98 4.04
CA ALA A 57 12.47 -13.64 4.64
C ALA A 57 12.44 -15.14 4.30
N LEU A 58 12.67 -15.52 3.04
CA LEU A 58 12.80 -16.92 2.62
C LEU A 58 13.96 -17.64 3.32
N SER A 59 15.13 -16.99 3.42
CA SER A 59 16.28 -17.53 4.14
C SER A 59 15.96 -17.75 5.63
N LYS A 60 15.30 -16.78 6.27
CA LYS A 60 14.89 -16.88 7.67
C LYS A 60 13.85 -17.99 7.88
N ALA A 61 12.90 -18.14 6.98
CA ALA A 61 11.92 -19.22 7.01
C ALA A 61 12.61 -20.60 6.93
N ASN A 62 13.59 -20.74 6.03
CA ASN A 62 14.39 -21.95 5.89
C ASN A 62 15.21 -22.25 7.17
N VAL A 63 15.82 -21.23 7.78
CA VAL A 63 16.53 -21.37 9.07
C VAL A 63 15.58 -21.78 10.20
N GLN A 64 14.32 -21.33 10.17
CA GLN A 64 13.28 -21.71 11.12
C GLN A 64 12.67 -23.10 10.83
N GLY A 65 13.17 -23.83 9.83
CA GLY A 65 12.68 -25.16 9.45
C GLY A 65 11.33 -25.15 8.74
N GLN A 66 10.87 -23.98 8.27
CA GLN A 66 9.68 -23.91 7.43
C GLN A 66 9.95 -24.52 6.05
N HIS A 67 8.92 -25.05 5.43
CA HIS A 67 9.03 -25.56 4.07
C HIS A 67 8.94 -24.41 3.07
N ILE A 68 9.89 -24.36 2.13
CA ILE A 68 9.86 -23.44 0.99
C ILE A 68 9.19 -24.15 -0.19
N TYR A 69 8.04 -23.65 -0.61
CA TYR A 69 7.29 -24.19 -1.74
C TYR A 69 7.61 -23.43 -3.03
N ASN A 70 7.67 -24.16 -4.14
CA ASN A 70 7.48 -23.61 -5.48
C ASN A 70 6.08 -24.03 -5.98
N LEU A 71 5.18 -23.05 -6.11
CA LEU A 71 3.81 -23.24 -6.54
C LEU A 71 3.63 -22.84 -8.00
N ASN A 72 2.84 -23.61 -8.70
CA ASN A 72 2.33 -23.29 -10.03
C ASN A 72 0.89 -23.81 -10.16
N SER A 73 0.30 -23.69 -11.35
CA SER A 73 -1.08 -24.14 -11.60
C SER A 73 -1.30 -25.63 -11.31
N SER A 74 -0.27 -26.47 -11.42
CA SER A 74 -0.39 -27.92 -11.24
C SER A 74 -0.47 -28.39 -9.79
N ASN A 75 0.09 -27.63 -8.83
CA ASN A 75 0.21 -28.05 -7.42
C ASN A 75 -0.45 -27.07 -6.43
N SER A 76 -0.88 -25.90 -6.91
CA SER A 76 -1.41 -24.84 -6.05
C SER A 76 -2.62 -25.28 -5.20
N ALA A 77 -3.52 -26.11 -5.74
CA ALA A 77 -4.69 -26.60 -5.02
C ALA A 77 -4.33 -27.34 -3.71
N ASP A 78 -3.21 -28.07 -3.71
CA ASP A 78 -2.77 -28.87 -2.56
C ASP A 78 -1.90 -28.08 -1.58
N ILE A 79 -1.18 -27.08 -2.09
CA ILE A 79 -0.20 -26.30 -1.32
C ILE A 79 -0.84 -25.06 -0.70
N LEU A 80 -1.74 -24.35 -1.40
CA LEU A 80 -2.36 -23.11 -0.90
C LEU A 80 -3.00 -23.26 0.50
N PRO A 81 -3.67 -24.37 0.85
CA PRO A 81 -4.20 -24.57 2.21
C PRO A 81 -3.15 -24.72 3.30
N ARG A 82 -1.87 -24.91 2.94
CA ARG A 82 -0.73 -25.07 3.87
C ARG A 82 0.02 -23.75 4.09
N LEU A 83 -0.36 -22.69 3.39
CA LEU A 83 0.23 -21.37 3.51
C LEU A 83 -0.64 -20.50 4.42
N HIS A 84 -0.04 -19.96 5.48
CA HIS A 84 -0.69 -19.08 6.44
C HIS A 84 0.02 -17.72 6.46
N HIS A 85 -0.35 -16.88 5.49
CA HIS A 85 0.09 -15.50 5.38
C HIS A 85 -1.10 -14.53 5.50
N ASP A 86 -0.83 -13.23 5.55
CA ASP A 86 -1.90 -12.23 5.58
C ASP A 86 -2.80 -12.29 4.33
N ALA A 87 -4.03 -11.79 4.47
CA ALA A 87 -5.08 -11.94 3.47
C ALA A 87 -4.72 -11.32 2.11
N ASP A 88 -4.05 -10.16 2.13
CA ASP A 88 -3.64 -9.44 0.92
C ASP A 88 -2.56 -10.23 0.18
N THR A 89 -1.54 -10.71 0.90
CA THR A 89 -0.51 -11.59 0.36
C THR A 89 -1.10 -12.86 -0.25
N MET A 90 -2.02 -13.52 0.46
CA MET A 90 -2.69 -14.72 -0.04
C MET A 90 -3.59 -14.44 -1.26
N THR A 91 -4.18 -13.26 -1.36
CA THR A 91 -4.98 -12.85 -2.51
C THR A 91 -4.10 -12.64 -3.73
N GLU A 92 -2.97 -11.94 -3.57
CA GLU A 92 -2.02 -11.74 -4.66
C GLU A 92 -1.42 -13.05 -5.17
N ILE A 93 -1.01 -13.95 -4.27
CA ILE A 93 -0.50 -15.28 -4.63
C ILE A 93 -1.52 -16.04 -5.51
N ARG A 94 -2.80 -16.05 -5.12
CA ARG A 94 -3.87 -16.69 -5.91
C ARG A 94 -4.06 -16.03 -7.27
N ASN A 95 -4.06 -14.71 -7.33
CA ASN A 95 -4.20 -13.97 -8.58
C ASN A 95 -3.03 -14.25 -9.53
N ALA A 96 -1.80 -14.21 -9.03
CA ALA A 96 -0.62 -14.51 -9.82
C ALA A 96 -0.65 -15.93 -10.39
N LEU A 97 -0.97 -16.93 -9.56
CA LEU A 97 -1.16 -18.33 -10.00
C LEU A 97 -2.24 -18.46 -11.08
N SER A 98 -3.36 -17.73 -10.94
CA SER A 98 -4.45 -17.75 -11.94
C SER A 98 -4.04 -17.20 -13.31
N THR A 99 -2.98 -16.39 -13.36
CA THR A 99 -2.39 -15.84 -14.59
C THR A 99 -1.21 -16.66 -15.13
N GLY A 100 -0.99 -17.87 -14.59
CA GLY A 100 0.05 -18.78 -15.05
C GLY A 100 1.46 -18.47 -14.53
N LYS A 101 1.60 -17.62 -13.50
CA LYS A 101 2.88 -17.33 -12.84
C LYS A 101 3.26 -18.42 -11.85
N GLU A 102 4.54 -18.53 -11.54
CA GLU A 102 5.06 -19.40 -10.48
C GLU A 102 5.33 -18.59 -9.20
N ILE A 103 5.17 -19.22 -8.04
CA ILE A 103 5.34 -18.58 -6.74
C ILE A 103 6.34 -19.34 -5.91
N ILE A 104 7.36 -18.66 -5.37
CA ILE A 104 8.24 -19.23 -4.35
C ILE A 104 7.92 -18.56 -3.02
N THR A 105 7.51 -19.33 -2.02
CA THR A 105 7.15 -18.80 -0.68
C THR A 105 7.30 -19.86 0.42
N HIS A 106 7.01 -19.52 1.67
CA HIS A 106 7.17 -20.38 2.85
C HIS A 106 5.84 -20.60 3.59
N THR A 107 5.78 -21.48 4.59
CA THR A 107 4.50 -21.90 5.19
C THR A 107 3.84 -20.87 6.11
N GLU A 108 4.63 -20.20 6.95
CA GLU A 108 4.15 -19.34 8.06
C GLU A 108 4.85 -18.00 8.04
N ALA A 109 4.23 -16.92 8.52
CA ALA A 109 4.93 -15.64 8.67
C ALA A 109 6.23 -15.79 9.50
N VAL A 110 7.31 -15.15 9.05
CA VAL A 110 8.55 -15.04 9.82
C VAL A 110 8.59 -13.70 10.53
N SER A 111 9.15 -13.68 11.74
CA SER A 111 9.30 -12.45 12.52
C SER A 111 10.76 -12.01 12.59
N ILE A 112 10.98 -10.71 12.41
CA ILE A 112 12.23 -9.98 12.67
C ILE A 112 11.90 -8.83 13.62
N THR A 113 12.91 -8.14 14.14
CA THR A 113 12.67 -7.01 15.04
C THR A 113 11.79 -5.94 14.37
N GLY A 114 10.54 -5.81 14.83
CA GLY A 114 9.60 -4.79 14.35
C GLY A 114 8.86 -5.11 13.04
N TRP A 115 9.01 -6.32 12.48
CA TRP A 115 8.23 -6.79 11.32
C TRP A 115 7.89 -8.27 11.44
N SER A 116 6.68 -8.65 11.03
CA SER A 116 6.27 -10.04 10.88
C SER A 116 5.47 -10.19 9.60
N GLY A 117 5.87 -11.12 8.73
CA GLY A 117 5.23 -11.28 7.44
C GLY A 117 5.83 -12.41 6.61
N ALA A 118 5.49 -12.43 5.32
CA ALA A 118 5.95 -13.43 4.38
C ALA A 118 6.94 -12.85 3.37
N GLY A 119 7.92 -13.63 2.95
CA GLY A 119 8.68 -13.40 1.73
C GLY A 119 8.13 -14.26 0.60
N TYR A 120 7.90 -13.67 -0.56
CA TYR A 120 7.46 -14.44 -1.73
C TYR A 120 7.99 -13.83 -3.03
N ILE A 121 8.15 -14.69 -4.03
CA ILE A 121 8.63 -14.32 -5.37
C ILE A 121 7.59 -14.76 -6.38
N ILE A 122 7.16 -13.87 -7.26
CA ILE A 122 6.27 -14.16 -8.38
C ILE A 122 7.09 -14.17 -9.65
N ILE A 123 7.18 -15.29 -10.35
CA ILE A 123 8.03 -15.47 -11.53
C ILE A 123 7.17 -15.72 -12.77
N ASP A 124 7.49 -15.04 -13.87
CA ASP A 124 7.02 -15.43 -15.21
C ASP A 124 7.82 -16.64 -15.69
N PRO A 125 7.20 -17.81 -15.87
CA PRO A 125 7.93 -19.02 -16.28
C PRO A 125 8.51 -18.94 -17.69
N LEU A 126 8.06 -18.01 -18.54
CA LEU A 126 8.56 -17.84 -19.91
C LEU A 126 9.80 -16.94 -19.97
N THR A 127 9.82 -15.84 -19.20
CA THR A 127 10.88 -14.82 -19.27
C THR A 127 11.84 -14.85 -18.09
N GLY A 128 11.44 -15.43 -16.96
CA GLY A 128 12.16 -15.38 -15.70
C GLY A 128 12.04 -14.03 -14.97
N ASP A 129 11.22 -13.11 -15.49
CA ASP A 129 10.94 -11.85 -14.81
C ASP A 129 10.25 -12.13 -13.48
N GLY A 130 10.82 -11.59 -12.41
CA GLY A 130 10.39 -11.88 -11.04
C GLY A 130 10.04 -10.63 -10.25
N ALA A 131 8.91 -10.64 -9.55
CA ALA A 131 8.61 -9.68 -8.49
C ALA A 131 8.97 -10.28 -7.13
N TYR A 132 9.89 -9.64 -6.41
CA TYR A 132 10.40 -10.09 -5.11
C TYR A 132 9.76 -9.24 -4.03
N LYS A 133 8.86 -9.84 -3.24
CA LYS A 133 7.94 -9.10 -2.37
C LYS A 133 7.98 -9.57 -0.92
N ILE A 134 7.58 -8.65 -0.04
CA ILE A 134 7.35 -8.90 1.39
C ILE A 134 5.88 -8.58 1.73
N GLY A 135 5.24 -9.45 2.52
CA GLY A 135 3.92 -9.25 3.13
C GLY A 135 4.05 -8.72 4.57
N GLY A 136 2.97 -8.77 5.37
CA GLY A 136 3.05 -8.50 6.82
C GLY A 136 2.44 -7.18 7.32
N GLY A 137 1.81 -6.39 6.46
CA GLY A 137 0.75 -5.42 6.82
C GLY A 137 1.05 -4.29 7.83
N GLN A 138 2.23 -4.20 8.46
CA GLN A 138 2.48 -3.21 9.51
C GLN A 138 2.52 -1.76 9.00
N ASN A 139 2.71 -1.53 7.70
CA ASN A 139 2.78 -0.18 7.13
C ASN A 139 1.41 0.46 6.92
N GLY A 140 0.32 -0.31 6.88
CA GLY A 140 -1.03 0.22 6.67
C GLY A 140 -1.67 0.81 7.94
N SER A 141 -1.43 0.21 9.11
CA SER A 141 -2.16 0.54 10.34
C SER A 141 -1.80 1.94 10.90
N TRP A 142 -0.50 2.28 10.95
CA TRP A 142 -0.07 3.60 11.42
C TRP A 142 -0.52 4.72 10.49
N LEU A 143 -0.37 4.53 9.18
CA LEU A 143 -0.83 5.49 8.18
C LEU A 143 -2.36 5.65 8.23
N SER A 144 -3.10 4.56 8.39
CA SER A 144 -4.56 4.59 8.56
C SER A 144 -4.97 5.37 9.81
N LEU A 145 -4.26 5.18 10.93
CA LEU A 145 -4.50 5.95 12.16
C LEU A 145 -4.22 7.44 11.98
N PHE A 146 -3.14 7.80 11.29
CA PHE A 146 -2.85 9.21 10.99
C PHE A 146 -3.90 9.83 10.08
N ILE A 147 -4.33 9.12 9.02
CA ILE A 147 -5.38 9.59 8.10
C ILE A 147 -6.70 9.74 8.87
N PHE A 148 -7.07 8.75 9.68
CA PHE A 148 -8.28 8.81 10.49
C PHE A 148 -8.26 10.02 11.43
N ALA A 149 -7.18 10.19 12.21
CA ALA A 149 -7.03 11.33 13.11
C ALA A 149 -7.05 12.67 12.36
N PHE A 150 -6.43 12.74 11.18
CA PHE A 150 -6.41 13.93 10.35
C PHE A 150 -7.82 14.31 9.86
N VAL A 151 -8.61 13.35 9.36
CA VAL A 151 -10.00 13.60 8.96
C VAL A 151 -10.86 14.06 10.14
N MET A 152 -10.68 13.46 11.33
CA MET A 152 -11.36 13.91 12.55
C MET A 152 -11.03 15.37 12.89
N ILE A 153 -9.75 15.75 12.80
CA ILE A 153 -9.30 17.12 13.05
C ILE A 153 -9.94 18.08 12.05
N LEU A 154 -9.96 17.74 10.76
CA LEU A 154 -10.59 18.56 9.72
C LEU A 154 -12.08 18.75 9.99
N PHE A 155 -12.80 17.69 10.34
CA PHE A 155 -14.22 17.76 10.68
C PHE A 155 -14.49 18.74 11.84
N PHE A 156 -13.78 18.58 12.96
CA PHE A 156 -13.98 19.50 14.10
C PHE A 156 -13.55 20.93 13.78
N ALA A 157 -12.46 21.11 13.04
CA ALA A 157 -12.00 22.42 12.63
C ALA A 157 -13.00 23.10 11.68
N ALA A 158 -13.65 22.35 10.79
CA ALA A 158 -14.71 22.83 9.90
C ALA A 158 -15.91 23.32 10.72
N ILE A 159 -16.40 22.51 11.67
CA ILE A 159 -17.51 22.92 12.55
C ILE A 159 -17.17 24.19 13.34
N ILE A 160 -15.97 24.25 13.95
CA ILE A 160 -15.53 25.44 14.70
C ILE A 160 -15.49 26.67 13.78
N THR A 161 -14.94 26.52 12.58
CA THR A 161 -14.82 27.59 11.60
C THR A 161 -16.20 28.09 11.15
N ILE A 162 -17.12 27.18 10.82
CA ILE A 162 -18.49 27.52 10.43
C ILE A 162 -19.19 28.28 11.57
N VAL A 163 -19.13 27.76 12.80
CA VAL A 163 -19.79 28.40 13.95
C VAL A 163 -19.17 29.77 14.26
N ALA A 164 -17.85 29.90 14.18
CA ALA A 164 -17.15 31.14 14.47
C ALA A 164 -17.37 32.22 13.40
N THR A 165 -17.55 31.83 12.13
CA THR A 165 -17.67 32.78 11.01
C THR A 165 -19.11 33.08 10.59
N VAL A 166 -20.01 32.10 10.68
CA VAL A 166 -21.42 32.22 10.25
C VAL A 166 -22.38 32.34 11.43
N GLY A 167 -22.01 31.80 12.59
CA GLY A 167 -22.93 31.59 13.70
C GLY A 167 -23.95 30.48 13.42
N LEU A 168 -24.88 30.25 14.35
CA LEU A 168 -25.90 29.18 14.28
C LEU A 168 -27.27 29.69 13.78
N GLY A 169 -27.27 30.65 12.86
CA GLY A 169 -28.48 31.00 12.11
C GLY A 169 -28.85 29.91 11.09
N ILE A 170 -29.94 30.10 10.33
CA ILE A 170 -30.44 29.11 9.36
C ILE A 170 -29.33 28.53 8.47
N LEU A 171 -28.49 29.41 7.91
CA LEU A 171 -27.37 29.02 7.06
C LEU A 171 -26.31 28.20 7.81
N GLY A 172 -25.88 28.66 8.99
CA GLY A 172 -24.85 27.98 9.77
C GLY A 172 -25.32 26.64 10.32
N THR A 173 -26.57 26.54 10.77
CA THR A 173 -27.19 25.26 11.16
C THR A 173 -27.24 24.28 9.99
N PHE A 174 -27.57 24.76 8.78
CA PHE A 174 -27.58 23.92 7.58
C PHE A 174 -26.18 23.42 7.22
N LEU A 175 -25.17 24.30 7.24
CA LEU A 175 -23.77 23.93 6.96
C LEU A 175 -23.22 22.93 7.98
N VAL A 176 -23.47 23.15 9.27
CA VAL A 176 -23.12 22.19 10.34
C VAL A 176 -23.82 20.86 10.11
N SER A 177 -25.11 20.86 9.76
CA SER A 177 -25.86 19.63 9.49
C SER A 177 -25.29 18.86 8.30
N PHE A 178 -24.84 19.57 7.26
CA PHE A 178 -24.19 18.97 6.09
C PHE A 178 -22.84 18.32 6.46
N GLU A 179 -21.97 19.02 7.19
CA GLU A 179 -20.71 18.47 7.69
C GLU A 179 -20.94 17.23 8.57
N VAL A 180 -21.91 17.29 9.49
CA VAL A 180 -22.27 16.16 10.36
C VAL A 180 -22.75 14.97 9.53
N PHE A 181 -23.58 15.21 8.51
CA PHE A 181 -24.03 14.15 7.62
C PHE A 181 -22.88 13.52 6.83
N GLY A 182 -21.98 14.34 6.28
CA GLY A 182 -20.74 13.90 5.63
C GLY A 182 -19.87 13.03 6.53
N PHE A 183 -19.69 13.47 7.77
CA PHE A 183 -18.94 12.73 8.78
C PHE A 183 -19.59 11.39 9.13
N LEU A 184 -20.90 11.34 9.32
CA LEU A 184 -21.61 10.09 9.61
C LEU A 184 -21.52 9.09 8.46
N ALA A 185 -21.59 9.56 7.22
CA ALA A 185 -21.39 8.72 6.03
C ALA A 185 -19.96 8.15 5.99
N TRP A 186 -18.95 8.99 6.25
CA TRP A 186 -17.57 8.54 6.35
C TRP A 186 -17.36 7.47 7.44
N VAL A 187 -17.94 7.67 8.63
CA VAL A 187 -17.90 6.66 9.71
C VAL A 187 -18.56 5.36 9.25
N TYR A 188 -19.68 5.44 8.55
CA TYR A 188 -20.33 4.26 7.98
C TYR A 188 -19.42 3.56 6.96
N ASP A 189 -18.81 4.29 6.03
CA ASP A 189 -17.94 3.73 5.01
C ASP A 189 -16.68 3.08 5.60
N ILE A 190 -16.07 3.70 6.60
CA ILE A 190 -14.93 3.10 7.33
C ILE A 190 -15.34 1.79 7.99
N ASN A 191 -16.50 1.76 8.66
CA ASN A 191 -16.99 0.54 9.31
C ASN A 191 -17.29 -0.59 8.31
N ASN A 192 -17.53 -0.26 7.04
CA ASN A 192 -17.79 -1.22 5.97
C ASN A 192 -16.60 -1.44 5.03
N ALA A 193 -15.47 -0.76 5.26
CA ALA A 193 -14.28 -0.87 4.42
C ALA A 193 -13.66 -2.26 4.55
N LYS A 194 -13.43 -2.91 3.41
CA LYS A 194 -12.84 -4.26 3.35
C LYS A 194 -11.38 -4.23 2.92
N THR A 195 -10.96 -3.13 2.31
CA THR A 195 -9.62 -2.94 1.75
C THR A 195 -9.07 -1.58 2.18
N PHE A 196 -7.75 -1.42 2.11
CA PHE A 196 -7.11 -0.12 2.33
C PHE A 196 -7.55 0.92 1.29
N ASP A 197 -7.88 0.49 0.07
CA ASP A 197 -8.40 1.37 -0.98
C ASP A 197 -9.80 1.89 -0.65
N ASP A 198 -10.67 1.07 -0.06
CA ASP A 198 -11.98 1.53 0.44
C ASP A 198 -11.81 2.58 1.54
N PHE A 199 -10.90 2.33 2.48
CA PHE A 199 -10.58 3.29 3.55
C PHE A 199 -10.04 4.61 3.00
N ASN A 200 -9.11 4.57 2.05
CA ASN A 200 -8.52 5.77 1.46
C ASN A 200 -9.54 6.56 0.65
N ARG A 201 -10.39 5.89 -0.13
CA ARG A 201 -11.45 6.53 -0.91
C ARG A 201 -12.44 7.26 -0.01
N ALA A 202 -12.93 6.58 1.04
CA ALA A 202 -13.83 7.19 2.02
C ALA A 202 -13.18 8.39 2.72
N SER A 203 -11.92 8.23 3.18
CA SER A 203 -11.19 9.28 3.90
C SER A 203 -10.86 10.49 3.02
N ALA A 204 -10.55 10.29 1.74
CA ALA A 204 -10.34 11.37 0.79
C ALA A 204 -11.62 12.18 0.55
N GLY A 205 -12.77 11.52 0.41
CA GLY A 205 -14.07 12.18 0.27
C GLY A 205 -14.42 13.03 1.50
N ALA A 206 -14.26 12.47 2.70
CA ALA A 206 -14.52 13.17 3.95
C ALA A 206 -13.58 14.38 4.15
N ALA A 207 -12.28 14.22 3.87
CA ALA A 207 -11.32 15.32 3.94
C ALA A 207 -11.70 16.47 3.01
N LEU A 208 -12.15 16.17 1.78
CA LEU A 208 -12.59 17.18 0.82
C LEU A 208 -13.82 17.94 1.30
N ILE A 209 -14.82 17.25 1.87
CA ILE A 209 -15.99 17.91 2.47
C ILE A 209 -15.54 18.88 3.57
N SER A 210 -14.77 18.40 4.55
CA SER A 210 -14.37 19.23 5.69
C SER A 210 -13.41 20.37 5.32
N ILE A 211 -12.55 20.21 4.31
CA ILE A 211 -11.71 21.31 3.78
C ILE A 211 -12.59 22.42 3.21
N LEU A 212 -13.71 22.09 2.56
CA LEU A 212 -14.63 23.10 2.05
C LEU A 212 -15.38 23.82 3.17
N GLY A 213 -15.65 23.14 4.30
CA GLY A 213 -16.16 23.77 5.53
C GLY A 213 -15.15 24.69 6.23
N LEU A 214 -13.84 24.58 5.94
CA LEU A 214 -12.78 25.44 6.48
C LEU A 214 -12.59 26.77 5.73
N VAL A 215 -13.23 26.95 4.56
CA VAL A 215 -13.09 28.19 3.79
C VAL A 215 -13.74 29.34 4.57
N PRO A 216 -12.98 30.40 4.97
CA PRO A 216 -13.52 31.47 5.81
C PRO A 216 -14.63 32.24 5.10
N LEU A 217 -15.83 32.20 5.68
CA LEU A 217 -16.99 32.94 5.16
C LEU A 217 -16.91 34.46 5.41
N ALA A 218 -15.86 34.92 6.10
CA ALA A 218 -15.61 36.33 6.37
C ALA A 218 -15.21 37.14 5.11
N GLU A 219 -14.70 36.49 4.05
CA GLU A 219 -14.56 37.12 2.72
C GLU A 219 -15.82 36.95 1.85
N ALA A 220 -16.81 36.19 2.32
CA ALA A 220 -18.00 35.79 1.58
C ALA A 220 -19.21 36.72 1.72
N GLY A 221 -19.00 38.00 2.04
CA GLY A 221 -20.07 39.00 2.15
C GLY A 221 -20.89 39.23 0.86
N SER A 222 -20.56 38.53 -0.23
CA SER A 222 -21.33 38.52 -1.48
C SER A 222 -21.96 37.15 -1.72
N ALA A 223 -23.19 37.14 -2.25
CA ALA A 223 -23.89 35.92 -2.65
C ALA A 223 -23.08 35.04 -3.63
N GLY A 224 -22.15 35.64 -4.39
CA GLY A 224 -21.27 34.92 -5.32
C GLY A 224 -20.22 34.04 -4.64
N ALA A 225 -19.64 34.48 -3.52
CA ALA A 225 -18.66 33.69 -2.78
C ALA A 225 -19.30 32.46 -2.13
N VAL A 226 -20.49 32.65 -1.55
CA VAL A 226 -21.30 31.55 -1.01
C VAL A 226 -21.68 30.56 -2.12
N ALA A 227 -22.10 31.03 -3.29
CA ALA A 227 -22.44 30.18 -4.42
C ALA A 227 -21.24 29.38 -4.98
N ALA A 228 -20.04 29.98 -5.04
CA ALA A 228 -18.82 29.30 -5.48
C ALA A 228 -18.40 28.18 -4.52
N GLN A 229 -18.53 28.40 -3.22
CA GLN A 229 -18.28 27.37 -2.21
C GLN A 229 -19.30 26.23 -2.30
N TRP A 230 -20.59 26.55 -2.51
CA TRP A 230 -21.62 25.53 -2.76
C TRP A 230 -21.34 24.71 -4.01
N PHE A 231 -20.93 25.36 -5.10
CA PHE A 231 -20.51 24.65 -6.30
C PHE A 231 -19.33 23.72 -5.99
N GLY A 232 -18.35 24.16 -5.21
CA GLY A 232 -17.23 23.32 -4.75
C GLY A 232 -17.68 22.13 -3.89
N ILE A 233 -18.61 22.33 -2.95
CA ILE A 233 -19.15 21.28 -2.07
C ILE A 233 -19.95 20.25 -2.89
N LEU A 234 -20.84 20.71 -3.76
CA LEU A 234 -21.61 19.84 -4.66
C LEU A 234 -20.69 19.10 -5.64
N LEU A 235 -19.74 19.79 -6.28
CA LEU A 235 -18.80 19.16 -7.21
C LEU A 235 -17.89 18.15 -6.49
N GLY A 236 -17.36 18.50 -5.32
CA GLY A 236 -16.50 17.63 -4.52
C GLY A 236 -17.23 16.36 -4.08
N THR A 237 -18.48 16.49 -3.65
CA THR A 237 -19.33 15.35 -3.30
C THR A 237 -19.74 14.51 -4.51
N MET A 238 -19.95 15.12 -5.68
CA MET A 238 -20.18 14.39 -6.93
C MET A 238 -18.93 13.63 -7.39
N LEU A 239 -17.75 14.24 -7.30
CA LEU A 239 -16.48 13.65 -7.72
C LEU A 239 -16.04 12.50 -6.82
N THR A 240 -16.34 12.58 -5.53
CA THR A 240 -15.92 11.57 -4.55
C THR A 240 -17.01 10.55 -4.22
N ASN A 241 -18.25 10.82 -4.62
CA ASN A 241 -19.45 10.02 -4.31
C ASN A 241 -19.47 9.45 -2.88
N PRO A 242 -19.21 10.27 -1.84
CA PRO A 242 -19.03 9.78 -0.47
C PRO A 242 -20.34 9.31 0.17
N PHE A 243 -21.45 9.33 -0.58
CA PHE A 243 -22.78 8.94 -0.13
C PHE A 243 -23.42 7.84 -1.00
N GLY A 244 -22.72 7.35 -2.03
CA GLY A 244 -23.27 6.37 -2.98
C GLY A 244 -24.51 6.86 -3.74
N TRP A 245 -24.70 8.18 -3.87
CA TRP A 245 -25.88 8.79 -4.47
C TRP A 245 -25.91 8.68 -6.00
N PHE A 246 -24.75 8.52 -6.62
CA PHE A 246 -24.62 8.37 -8.06
C PHE A 246 -24.23 6.92 -8.38
N TYR A 247 -25.21 6.16 -8.86
CA TYR A 247 -25.05 4.89 -9.57
C TYR A 247 -25.47 5.11 -11.03
#